data_AF-A0A9D5N848-F1
#
_entry.id   AF-A0A9D5N848-F1
#
_cell.length_a   1.000
_cell.length_b   1.000
_cell.length_c   1.000
_cell.angle_alpha   90.00
_cell.angle_beta   90.00
_cell.angle_gamma   90.00
#
_symmetry.space_group_name_H-M   'P 1'
#
loop_
_entity.id
_entity.type
_entity.pdbx_description
1 polymer ?
#
loop_
_entity_poly.entity_id
_entity_poly.type
_entity_poly.pdbx_seq_one_letter_code
_entity_poly.pdbx_strand_id
1 'polypeptide(L)' 'PAVASGMGTCGLVGQIGVYTGWVNDVANGVKSSIGAMDWIGLILICFILPAIISWLVCEAERKAGWIKENDLKL' A
#
# COMPACT_ATOMS: atom_id res chain seq x y z
N PRO A 1 -7.50 -19.05 -2.54
CA PRO A 1 -7.02 -18.63 -3.88
C PRO A 1 -5.64 -17.94 -3.78
N ALA A 2 -4.68 -18.37 -4.58
CA ALA A 2 -3.32 -17.81 -4.60
C ALA A 2 -3.33 -16.42 -5.24
N VAL A 3 -3.45 -15.37 -4.43
CA VAL A 3 -3.48 -13.97 -4.89
C VAL A 3 -2.07 -13.45 -5.23
N ALA A 4 -1.02 -14.22 -4.98
CA ALA A 4 0.37 -13.76 -5.06
C ALA A 4 1.30 -14.76 -5.75
N SER A 5 0.85 -15.42 -6.81
CA SER A 5 1.73 -16.30 -7.60
C SER A 5 2.56 -15.48 -8.60
N GLY A 6 3.55 -14.76 -8.09
CA GLY A 6 4.85 -14.60 -8.76
C GLY A 6 5.00 -13.67 -9.97
N MET A 7 3.99 -12.92 -10.41
CA MET A 7 4.18 -11.86 -11.42
C MET A 7 3.51 -10.58 -10.98
N GLY A 8 4.29 -9.50 -10.94
CA GLY A 8 3.86 -8.17 -10.50
C GLY A 8 2.60 -7.71 -11.21
N THR A 9 1.46 -7.76 -10.53
CA THR A 9 0.25 -7.06 -11.00
C THR A 9 0.39 -5.59 -10.59
N CYS A 10 1.36 -4.87 -11.16
CA CYS A 10 1.44 -3.41 -11.18
C CYS A 10 0.95 -2.66 -9.91
N GLY A 11 1.29 -3.12 -8.70
CA GLY A 11 0.87 -2.51 -7.42
C GLY A 11 -0.56 -2.78 -6.93
N LEU A 12 -1.42 -3.48 -7.67
CA LEU A 12 -2.85 -3.69 -7.36
C LEU A 12 -3.17 -4.98 -6.60
N VAL A 13 -2.22 -5.92 -6.44
CA VAL A 13 -2.46 -7.19 -5.71
C VAL A 13 -2.93 -6.92 -4.27
N GLY A 14 -2.34 -5.91 -3.63
CA GLY A 14 -2.65 -5.56 -2.24
C GLY A 14 -4.10 -5.10 -2.07
N GLN A 15 -4.60 -4.28 -3.00
CA GLN A 15 -5.96 -3.76 -2.93
C GLN A 15 -7.00 -4.87 -3.17
N ILE A 16 -6.74 -5.78 -4.11
CA ILE A 16 -7.59 -6.94 -4.36
C ILE A 16 -7.61 -7.87 -3.14
N GLY A 17 -6.45 -8.14 -2.53
CA GLY A 17 -6.34 -8.94 -1.31
C GLY A 17 -7.17 -8.37 -0.16
N VAL A 18 -7.05 -7.06 0.12
CA VAL A 18 -7.81 -6.39 1.19
C VAL A 18 -9.32 -6.43 0.92
N TYR A 19 -9.75 -6.16 -0.33
CA TYR A 19 -11.16 -6.25 -0.70
C TYR A 19 -11.72 -7.66 -0.53
N THR A 20 -10.98 -8.69 -0.99
CA THR A 20 -11.39 -10.10 -0.81
C THR A 20 -11.45 -10.49 0.68
N GLY A 21 -10.59 -9.93 1.53
CA GLY A 21 -10.64 -10.08 2.97
C GLY A 21 -11.94 -9.52 3.55
N TRP A 22 -12.30 -8.29 3.20
CA TRP A 22 -13.55 -7.68 3.68
C TRP A 22 -14.81 -8.43 3.21
N VAL A 23 -14.83 -8.94 1.97
CA VAL A 23 -15.96 -9.74 1.49
C VAL A 23 -16.13 -11.02 2.30
N ASN A 24 -15.02 -11.68 2.68
CA ASN A 24 -15.07 -12.84 3.57
C ASN A 24 -15.50 -12.47 4.99
N ASP A 25 -15.05 -11.34 5.53
CA ASP A 25 -15.46 -10.87 6.87
C ASP A 25 -16.94 -10.51 6.94
N VAL A 26 -17.50 -9.99 5.83
CA VAL A 26 -18.94 -9.76 5.70
C VAL A 26 -19.70 -11.09 5.59
N ALA A 27 -19.21 -12.05 4.82
CA ALA A 27 -19.82 -13.37 4.70
C ALA A 27 -19.77 -14.17 6.02
N ASN A 28 -18.73 -13.98 6.83
CA ASN A 28 -18.55 -14.63 8.13
C ASN A 28 -19.27 -13.89 9.28
N GLY A 29 -19.99 -12.79 9.00
CA GLY A 29 -20.73 -12.03 10.00
C GLY A 29 -19.85 -11.23 10.98
N VAL A 30 -18.54 -11.13 10.72
CA VAL A 30 -17.61 -10.31 11.51
C VAL A 30 -17.86 -8.83 11.27
N LYS A 31 -18.43 -8.48 10.11
CA LYS A 31 -18.70 -7.11 9.70
C LYS A 31 -20.01 -6.99 8.92
N SER A 32 -20.88 -6.05 9.29
CA SER A 32 -22.21 -5.93 8.66
C SER A 32 -22.19 -5.36 7.24
N SER A 33 -21.20 -4.55 6.88
CA SER A 33 -21.03 -4.00 5.53
C SER A 33 -19.63 -3.44 5.30
N ILE A 34 -19.21 -3.34 4.04
CA ILE A 34 -18.01 -2.58 3.66
C ILE A 34 -18.37 -1.09 3.70
N GLY A 35 -17.80 -0.35 4.64
CA GLY A 35 -18.13 1.06 4.88
C GLY A 35 -17.09 2.02 4.29
N ALA A 36 -17.39 3.32 4.35
CA ALA A 36 -16.49 4.36 3.84
C ALA A 36 -15.11 4.39 4.54
N MET A 37 -15.05 4.01 5.83
CA MET A 37 -13.79 3.96 6.58
C MET A 37 -12.81 2.90 6.07
N ASP A 38 -13.31 1.80 5.52
CA ASP A 38 -12.46 0.75 4.95
C ASP A 38 -11.75 1.24 3.68
N TRP A 39 -12.48 1.91 2.80
CA TRP A 39 -11.94 2.53 1.60
C TRP A 39 -10.90 3.61 1.91
N ILE A 40 -11.16 4.43 2.95
CA ILE A 40 -10.19 5.42 3.44
C ILE A 40 -8.93 4.72 3.97
N GLY A 41 -9.09 3.65 4.75
CA GLY A 41 -7.98 2.85 5.27
C GLY A 41 -7.14 2.23 4.16
N LEU A 42 -7.77 1.76 3.09
CA LEU A 42 -7.07 1.21 1.92
C LEU A 42 -6.24 2.26 1.19
N ILE A 43 -6.77 3.47 0.98
CA ILE A 43 -6.02 4.57 0.37
C ILE A 43 -4.83 4.96 1.26
N LEU A 44 -5.04 5.04 2.57
CA LEU A 44 -4.01 5.36 3.55
C LEU A 44 -2.86 4.34 3.52
N ILE A 45 -3.18 3.05 3.53
CA ILE A 45 -2.18 1.98 3.55
C ILE A 45 -1.49 1.80 2.20
N CYS A 46 -2.21 1.94 1.08
CA CYS A 46 -1.63 1.69 -0.25
C CYS A 46 -0.85 2.87 -0.83
N PHE A 47 -1.13 4.11 -0.44
CA PHE A 47 -0.47 5.29 -1.01
C PHE A 47 0.28 6.10 0.04
N ILE A 48 -0.38 6.46 1.15
CA ILE A 48 0.19 7.40 2.12
C ILE A 48 1.32 6.74 2.91
N LEU A 49 1.11 5.52 3.41
CA LEU A 49 2.11 4.79 4.17
C LEU A 49 3.39 4.52 3.34
N PRO A 50 3.32 3.95 2.12
CA PRO A 50 4.52 3.76 1.29
C PRO A 50 5.16 5.09 0.88
N ALA A 51 4.38 6.16 0.62
CA ALA A 51 4.94 7.47 0.33
C ALA A 51 5.79 8.03 1.48
N ILE A 52 5.33 7.88 2.73
CA ILE A 52 6.07 8.32 3.91
C ILE A 52 7.33 7.47 4.08
N ILE A 53 7.25 6.15 3.90
CA ILE A 53 8.41 5.25 3.98
C ILE A 53 9.45 5.62 2.92
N SER A 54 9.03 5.81 1.67
CA SER A 54 9.92 6.26 0.59
C SER A 54 10.55 7.62 0.91
N TRP A 55 9.78 8.57 1.45
CA TRP A 55 10.32 9.86 1.85
C TRP A 55 11.36 9.76 2.97
N LEU A 56 11.10 8.94 4.00
CA LEU A 56 12.03 8.70 5.10
C LEU A 56 13.31 8.02 4.63
N VAL A 57 13.21 7.05 3.72
CA VAL A 57 14.37 6.38 3.11
C VAL A 57 15.17 7.38 2.28
N CYS A 58 14.52 8.15 1.41
CA CYS A 58 15.19 9.20 0.63
C CYS A 58 15.90 10.22 1.51
N GLU A 59 15.29 10.65 2.62
CA GLU A 59 15.91 11.60 3.55
C GLU A 59 17.08 10.97 4.32
N ALA A 60 16.98 9.69 4.69
CA ALA A 60 18.08 8.94 5.27
C ALA A 60 19.26 8.78 4.30
N GLU A 61 18.99 8.50 3.03
CA GLU A 61 20.01 8.38 1.97
C GLU A 61 20.65 9.73 1.62
N ARG A 62 19.88 10.83 1.66
CA ARG A 62 20.43 12.19 1.59
C ARG A 62 21.37 12.49 2.76
N LYS A 63 21.00 12.10 3.99
CA LYS A 63 21.85 12.26 5.18
C LYS A 63 23.09 11.36 5.19
N ALA A 64 23.00 10.17 4.63
CA ALA A 64 24.14 9.26 4.42
C ALA A 64 25.08 9.74 3.30
N GLY A 65 24.73 10.81 2.58
CA GLY A 65 25.55 11.39 1.50
C GLY A 65 25.55 10.57 0.21
N TRP A 66 24.68 9.56 0.11
CA TRP A 66 24.55 8.71 -1.08
C TRP A 66 23.74 9.38 -2.19
N ILE A 67 22.88 10.34 -1.85
CA ILE A 67 22.05 11.09 -2.82
C ILE A 67 22.36 12.59 -2.68
N LYS A 68 22.97 13.18 -3.72
CA LYS A 68 23.22 14.64 -3.82
C LYS A 68 21.97 15.35 -4.34
N GLU A 69 21.74 16.58 -3.88
CA GLU A 69 20.70 17.45 -4.44
C GLU A 69 20.98 17.67 -5.95
N ASN A 70 20.01 17.29 -6.80
CA ASN A 70 20.02 17.27 -8.28
C ASN A 70 20.25 15.91 -8.98
N ASP A 71 20.52 14.79 -8.30
CA ASP A 71 20.66 13.48 -8.99
C ASP A 71 19.31 12.84 -9.37
N LEU A 72 18.23 13.30 -8.73
CA LEU A 72 16.83 12.87 -8.97
C LEU A 72 16.03 13.86 -9.84
N LYS A 73 16.69 14.83 -10.49
CA LYS A 73 16.04 15.62 -11.55
C LYS A 73 16.16 14.85 -12.86
N LEU A 74 15.02 14.60 -13.52
CA LEU A 74 14.99 14.24 -14.94
C LEU A 74 15.59 15.36 -15.79
#